data_AF-G5AI58-F1
#
_entry.id   AF-G5AI58-F1
#
_cell.length_a   1.000
_cell.length_b   1.000
_cell.length_c   1.000
_cell.angle_alpha   90.00
_cell.angle_beta   90.00
_cell.angle_gamma   90.00
#
_symmetry.space_group_name_H-M   'P 1'
#
loop_
_entity.id
_entity.type
_entity.pdbx_description
1 polymer ?
#
loop_
_entity_poly.entity_id
_entity_poly.type
_entity_poly.pdbx_seq_one_letter_code
_entity_poly.pdbx_strand_id
1 'polypeptide(L)'
;MHTEAMEKQVAHFARCLVDALKEFAATDKRPPTDEDGNSLDPTMWGIQPFGGLGYTGYYYSLLEGYVHLNLLLLDGDKFLPILQRGHSEAPYFIRLLCGHMDGGHAEWIARRLQPIMNDESFSDVKPLNAGVLQTIRDHCALLFRCLYSISGENKALGPEFVARTIAPF
;
A
#
# COMPACT_ATOMS: atom_id res chain seq x y z
N MET A 1 -8.31 22.76 5.07
CA MET A 1 -9.31 22.98 4.00
C MET A 1 -8.61 22.76 2.68
N HIS A 2 -8.97 21.71 1.93
CA HIS A 2 -8.35 21.44 0.63
C HIS A 2 -8.79 22.49 -0.38
N THR A 3 -7.90 22.83 -1.32
CA THR A 3 -8.25 23.71 -2.43
C THR A 3 -8.91 22.90 -3.54
N GLU A 4 -9.78 23.52 -4.34
CA GLU A 4 -10.38 22.88 -5.53
C GLU A 4 -9.32 22.30 -6.48
N ALA A 5 -8.15 22.94 -6.54
CA ALA A 5 -7.01 22.45 -7.33
C ALA A 5 -6.47 21.11 -6.79
N MET A 6 -6.32 20.96 -5.47
CA MET A 6 -5.87 19.70 -4.85
C MET A 6 -6.89 18.58 -5.08
N GLU A 7 -8.18 18.88 -4.93
CA GLU A 7 -9.25 17.90 -5.16
C GLU A 7 -9.24 17.38 -6.61
N LYS A 8 -9.01 18.26 -7.60
CA LYS A 8 -8.88 17.88 -9.01
C LYS A 8 -7.64 17.00 -9.26
N GLN A 9 -6.52 17.29 -8.61
CA GLN A 9 -5.29 16.50 -8.73
C GLN A 9 -5.47 15.09 -8.15
N VAL A 10 -6.03 14.99 -6.95
CA VAL A 10 -6.38 13.73 -6.28
C VAL A 10 -7.33 12.90 -7.14
N ALA A 11 -8.39 13.51 -7.68
CA ALA A 11 -9.33 12.82 -8.56
C ALA A 11 -8.68 12.36 -9.88
N HIS A 12 -7.74 13.14 -10.43
CA HIS A 12 -7.02 12.76 -11.63
C HIS A 12 -6.09 11.56 -11.38
N PHE A 13 -5.29 11.61 -10.31
CA PHE A 13 -4.45 10.48 -9.89
C PHE A 13 -5.28 9.22 -9.68
N ALA A 14 -6.41 9.34 -8.96
CA ALA A 14 -7.30 8.22 -8.70
C ALA A 14 -7.80 7.55 -9.99
N ARG A 15 -8.21 8.34 -10.99
CA ARG A 15 -8.61 7.81 -12.30
C ARG A 15 -7.46 7.10 -13.00
N CYS A 16 -6.29 7.72 -13.06
CA CYS A 16 -5.12 7.12 -13.72
C CYS A 16 -4.68 5.80 -13.07
N LEU A 17 -4.68 5.72 -11.75
CA LEU A 17 -4.36 4.49 -11.02
C LEU A 17 -5.37 3.37 -11.34
N VAL A 18 -6.67 3.70 -11.34
CA VAL A 18 -7.73 2.75 -11.67
C VAL A 18 -7.60 2.24 -13.10
N ASP A 19 -7.34 3.13 -14.06
CA ASP A 19 -7.17 2.76 -15.47
C ASP A 19 -5.95 1.85 -15.65
N ALA A 20 -4.82 2.15 -15.00
CA ALA A 20 -3.65 1.30 -15.00
C ALA A 20 -3.95 -0.09 -14.41
N LEU A 21 -4.63 -0.17 -13.26
CA LEU A 21 -4.98 -1.45 -12.63
C LEU A 21 -5.89 -2.30 -13.53
N LYS A 22 -6.84 -1.68 -14.25
CA LYS A 22 -7.68 -2.37 -15.23
C LYS A 22 -6.90 -2.86 -16.44
N GLU A 23 -5.97 -2.06 -16.96
CA GLU A 23 -5.12 -2.44 -18.08
C GLU A 23 -4.24 -3.64 -17.72
N PHE A 24 -3.60 -3.62 -16.56
CA PHE A 24 -2.79 -4.73 -16.08
C PHE A 24 -3.61 -5.98 -15.79
N ALA A 25 -4.81 -5.84 -15.21
CA ALA A 25 -5.72 -6.98 -15.04
C ALA A 25 -6.09 -7.65 -16.38
N ALA A 26 -6.24 -6.87 -17.45
CA ALA A 26 -6.56 -7.39 -18.78
C ALA A 26 -5.36 -8.03 -19.50
N THR A 27 -4.15 -7.53 -19.25
CA THR A 27 -2.96 -7.85 -20.05
C THR A 27 -2.01 -8.82 -19.37
N ASP A 28 -1.86 -8.78 -18.04
CA ASP A 28 -0.96 -9.68 -17.32
C ASP A 28 -1.50 -11.12 -17.34
N LYS A 29 -0.68 -12.05 -17.86
CA LYS A 29 -1.03 -13.47 -17.99
C LYS A 29 -0.37 -14.34 -16.92
N ARG A 30 0.43 -13.75 -16.04
CA ARG A 30 1.06 -14.49 -14.95
C ARG A 30 -0.02 -14.97 -13.96
N PRO A 31 0.17 -16.13 -13.32
CA PRO A 31 -0.69 -16.55 -12.23
C PRO A 31 -0.75 -15.47 -11.13
N PRO A 32 -1.89 -15.31 -10.44
CA PRO A 32 -2.02 -14.42 -9.29
C PRO A 32 -1.40 -15.07 -8.04
N THR A 33 -0.16 -15.53 -8.16
CA THR A 33 0.64 -16.08 -7.07
C THR A 33 2.04 -15.47 -7.06
N ASP A 34 2.68 -15.46 -5.89
CA ASP A 34 4.12 -15.18 -5.79
C ASP A 34 4.96 -16.43 -6.10
N GLU A 35 6.28 -16.30 -5.95
CA GLU A 35 7.27 -17.34 -6.22
C GLU A 35 7.14 -18.56 -5.29
N ASP A 36 6.59 -18.36 -4.08
CA ASP A 36 6.38 -19.38 -3.07
C ASP A 36 4.97 -20.01 -3.15
N GLY A 37 4.18 -19.61 -4.16
CA GLY A 37 2.81 -20.09 -4.36
C GLY A 37 1.76 -19.41 -3.47
N ASN A 38 2.10 -18.33 -2.78
CA ASN A 38 1.14 -17.55 -2.02
C ASN A 38 0.19 -16.80 -2.97
N SER A 39 -1.11 -16.85 -2.69
CA SER A 39 -2.12 -16.11 -3.47
C SER A 39 -1.87 -14.61 -3.39
N LEU A 40 -1.86 -13.92 -4.54
CA LEU A 40 -1.85 -12.46 -4.60
C LEU A 40 -3.26 -11.86 -4.44
N ASP A 41 -4.30 -12.68 -4.55
CA ASP A 41 -5.67 -12.27 -4.30
C ASP A 41 -5.93 -12.18 -2.78
N PRO A 42 -6.19 -10.96 -2.24
CA PRO A 42 -6.41 -10.75 -0.82
C PRO A 42 -7.69 -11.37 -0.27
N THR A 43 -8.66 -11.72 -1.12
CA THR A 43 -9.86 -12.48 -0.68
C THR A 43 -9.49 -13.85 -0.11
N MET A 44 -8.31 -14.37 -0.46
CA MET A 44 -7.78 -15.65 0.00
C MET A 44 -6.92 -15.56 1.27
N TRP A 45 -6.70 -14.36 1.81
CA TRP A 45 -5.79 -14.15 2.96
C TRP A 45 -6.45 -14.35 4.33
N GLY A 46 -7.77 -14.59 4.37
CA GLY A 46 -8.52 -14.63 5.63
C GLY A 46 -8.64 -13.25 6.30
N ILE A 47 -8.44 -12.16 5.55
CA ILE A 47 -8.49 -10.77 6.00
C ILE A 47 -9.77 -10.13 5.47
N GLN A 48 -10.41 -9.27 6.27
CA GLN A 48 -11.62 -8.56 5.85
C GLN A 48 -11.31 -7.45 4.83
N PRO A 49 -12.25 -7.13 3.92
CA PRO A 49 -12.04 -6.08 2.90
C PRO A 49 -11.82 -4.67 3.46
N PHE A 50 -12.68 -4.22 4.39
CA PHE A 50 -12.69 -2.84 4.89
C PHE A 50 -12.32 -2.72 6.37
N GLY A 51 -11.98 -3.84 7.02
CA GLY A 51 -11.68 -3.87 8.44
C GLY A 51 -12.85 -3.40 9.33
N GLY A 52 -12.56 -3.20 10.62
CA GLY A 52 -13.52 -2.82 11.65
C GLY A 52 -12.92 -2.97 13.05
N LEU A 53 -13.40 -2.20 14.04
CA LEU A 53 -12.94 -2.27 15.45
C LEU A 53 -11.41 -2.19 15.64
N GLY A 54 -10.73 -1.37 14.83
CA GLY A 54 -9.26 -1.20 14.87
C GLY A 54 -8.49 -1.98 13.80
N TYR A 55 -9.16 -2.81 13.00
CA TYR A 55 -8.59 -3.51 11.85
C TYR A 55 -8.70 -2.64 10.60
N THR A 56 -7.65 -2.58 9.78
CA THR A 56 -7.62 -1.74 8.56
C THR A 56 -8.34 -2.40 7.37
N GLY A 57 -8.23 -3.72 7.23
CA GLY A 57 -8.71 -4.44 6.06
C GLY A 57 -7.78 -4.33 4.85
N TYR A 58 -7.91 -5.28 3.92
CA TYR A 58 -6.97 -5.40 2.81
C TYR A 58 -7.10 -4.28 1.77
N TYR A 59 -8.27 -3.66 1.57
CA TYR A 59 -8.42 -2.61 0.56
C TYR A 59 -7.64 -1.35 0.94
N TYR A 60 -7.78 -0.91 2.18
CA TYR A 60 -7.07 0.26 2.70
C TYR A 60 -5.57 -0.03 2.80
N SER A 61 -5.18 -1.19 3.34
CA SER A 61 -3.76 -1.53 3.51
C SER A 61 -3.01 -1.60 2.19
N LEU A 62 -3.62 -2.19 1.15
CA LEU A 62 -3.00 -2.30 -0.18
C LEU A 62 -2.87 -0.94 -0.86
N LEU A 63 -3.93 -0.12 -0.81
CA LEU A 63 -3.94 1.17 -1.50
C LEU A 63 -3.07 2.21 -0.81
N GLU A 64 -3.22 2.41 0.50
CA GLU A 64 -2.32 3.26 1.28
C GLU A 64 -0.89 2.73 1.19
N GLY A 65 -0.77 1.40 1.20
CA GLY A 65 0.42 0.60 0.90
C GLY A 65 1.20 1.14 -0.27
N TYR A 66 0.54 1.03 -1.41
CA TYR A 66 1.07 1.42 -2.69
C TYR A 66 1.40 2.92 -2.72
N VAL A 67 0.52 3.78 -2.22
CA VAL A 67 0.70 5.24 -2.29
C VAL A 67 1.89 5.72 -1.46
N HIS A 68 1.95 5.37 -0.17
CA HIS A 68 3.03 5.86 0.71
C HIS A 68 4.41 5.34 0.31
N LEU A 69 4.50 4.08 -0.13
CA LEU A 69 5.77 3.56 -0.62
C LEU A 69 6.20 4.28 -1.90
N ASN A 70 5.26 4.63 -2.80
CA ASN A 70 5.59 5.46 -3.97
C ASN A 70 5.99 6.90 -3.58
N LEU A 71 5.43 7.49 -2.52
CA LEU A 71 5.88 8.79 -2.00
C LEU A 71 7.34 8.70 -1.52
N LEU A 72 7.72 7.64 -0.80
CA LEU A 72 9.10 7.39 -0.39
C LEU A 72 10.05 7.24 -1.59
N LEU A 73 9.58 6.60 -2.67
CA LEU A 73 10.37 6.47 -3.91
C LEU A 73 10.49 7.77 -4.69
N LEU A 74 9.52 8.68 -4.56
CA LEU A 74 9.49 9.97 -5.25
C LEU A 74 10.42 10.99 -4.59
N ASP A 75 10.32 11.15 -3.27
CA ASP A 75 11.10 12.13 -2.50
C ASP A 75 11.28 11.65 -1.05
N GLY A 76 12.21 10.72 -0.88
CA GLY A 76 12.49 10.09 0.41
C GLY A 76 12.85 11.08 1.52
N ASP A 77 13.63 12.12 1.20
CA ASP A 77 14.06 13.13 2.17
C ASP A 77 12.86 13.94 2.72
N LYS A 78 11.86 14.19 1.87
CA LYS A 78 10.63 14.86 2.28
C LYS A 78 9.67 13.95 3.04
N PHE A 79 9.45 12.74 2.52
CA PHE A 79 8.36 11.87 2.99
C PHE A 79 8.74 10.93 4.13
N LEU A 80 10.00 10.52 4.23
CA LEU A 80 10.45 9.63 5.32
C LEU A 80 10.23 10.26 6.70
N PRO A 81 10.63 11.52 6.97
CA PRO A 81 10.39 12.15 8.26
C PRO A 81 8.90 12.34 8.57
N ILE A 82 8.04 12.44 7.55
CA ILE A 82 6.59 12.52 7.74
C ILE A 82 6.08 11.15 8.19
N LEU A 83 6.40 10.10 7.44
CA LEU A 83 5.95 8.73 7.71
C LEU A 83 6.48 8.13 9.02
N GLN A 84 7.66 8.56 9.49
CA GLN A 84 8.24 8.11 10.76
C GLN A 84 7.79 8.91 11.99
N ARG A 85 7.11 10.05 11.84
CA ARG A 85 6.64 10.91 12.95
C ARG A 85 5.46 10.33 13.75
N GLY A 86 5.27 9.01 13.68
CA GLY A 86 4.12 8.28 14.23
C GLY A 86 3.73 8.78 15.61
N HIS A 87 2.46 9.21 15.71
CA HIS A 87 1.61 9.39 16.91
C HIS A 87 0.59 10.54 16.76
N SER A 88 0.74 11.44 15.76
CA SER A 88 -0.26 12.51 15.53
C SER A 88 -0.61 12.82 14.07
N GLU A 89 0.29 12.59 13.09
CA GLU A 89 0.06 13.12 11.73
C GLU A 89 0.42 12.19 10.56
N ALA A 90 1.08 11.05 10.79
CA ALA A 90 1.27 10.03 9.76
C ALA A 90 0.93 8.65 10.33
N PRO A 91 0.07 7.86 9.66
CA PRO A 91 -0.54 6.70 10.26
C PRO A 91 0.47 5.58 10.50
N TYR A 92 0.02 4.60 11.30
CA TYR A 92 0.56 3.28 11.63
C TYR A 92 0.95 2.39 10.44
N PHE A 93 1.27 3.00 9.31
CA PHE A 93 1.34 2.44 8.00
C PHE A 93 2.51 1.48 7.82
N ILE A 94 3.73 1.90 8.16
CA ILE A 94 4.89 1.01 8.08
C ILE A 94 4.71 -0.18 9.04
N ARG A 95 4.10 0.04 10.20
CA ARG A 95 3.75 -1.03 11.15
C ARG A 95 2.70 -1.99 10.59
N LEU A 96 1.66 -1.47 9.92
CA LEU A 96 0.64 -2.27 9.24
C LEU A 96 1.24 -3.11 8.11
N LEU A 97 2.09 -2.49 7.28
CA LEU A 97 2.79 -3.16 6.21
C LEU A 97 3.69 -4.28 6.71
N CYS A 98 4.34 -4.11 7.86
CA CYS A 98 5.18 -5.11 8.50
C CYS A 98 4.40 -6.12 9.36
N GLY A 99 3.06 -6.09 9.36
CA GLY A 99 2.23 -7.06 10.09
C GLY A 99 2.24 -6.87 11.61
N HIS A 100 2.68 -5.71 12.11
CA HIS A 100 2.69 -5.37 13.54
C HIS A 100 1.40 -4.71 14.02
N MET A 101 0.45 -4.47 13.11
CA MET A 101 -0.89 -3.99 13.43
C MET A 101 -1.89 -4.92 12.75
N ASP A 102 -3.01 -5.13 13.44
CA ASP A 102 -3.99 -6.10 13.02
C ASP A 102 -4.70 -5.71 11.71
N GLY A 103 -4.82 -6.68 10.79
CA GLY A 103 -5.85 -6.67 9.75
C GLY A 103 -5.50 -6.09 8.39
N GLY A 104 -4.24 -5.89 8.03
CA GLY A 104 -3.85 -5.37 6.70
C GLY A 104 -3.34 -6.44 5.74
N HIS A 105 -2.14 -6.96 6.01
CA HIS A 105 -1.42 -7.86 5.09
C HIS A 105 -1.30 -9.28 5.65
N ALA A 106 -1.25 -10.26 4.76
CA ALA A 106 -0.84 -11.61 5.12
C ALA A 106 0.64 -11.61 5.60
N GLU A 107 0.97 -12.52 6.52
CA GLU A 107 2.30 -12.57 7.16
C GLU A 107 3.45 -12.67 6.14
N TRP A 108 3.26 -13.39 5.04
CA TRP A 108 4.27 -13.55 3.99
C TRP A 108 4.54 -12.25 3.21
N ILE A 109 3.54 -11.37 3.06
CA ILE A 109 3.75 -10.03 2.48
C ILE A 109 4.53 -9.18 3.47
N ALA A 110 4.08 -9.17 4.72
CA ALA A 110 4.65 -8.36 5.77
C ALA A 110 6.14 -8.65 6.02
N ARG A 111 6.51 -9.93 6.01
CA ARG A 111 7.91 -10.38 6.16
C ARG A 111 8.86 -9.80 5.12
N ARG A 112 8.38 -9.48 3.91
CA ARG A 112 9.22 -8.90 2.84
C ARG A 112 9.74 -7.50 3.15
N LEU A 113 9.10 -6.76 4.06
CA LEU A 113 9.54 -5.42 4.47
C LEU A 113 10.36 -5.40 5.76
N GLN A 114 10.34 -6.47 6.54
CA GLN A 114 11.14 -6.57 7.77
C GLN A 114 12.63 -6.26 7.56
N PRO A 115 13.30 -6.66 6.45
CA PRO A 115 14.72 -6.37 6.25
C PRO A 115 15.07 -4.88 6.20
N ILE A 116 14.12 -4.01 5.85
CA ILE A 116 14.34 -2.56 5.78
C ILE A 116 13.95 -1.81 7.05
N MET A 117 13.50 -2.52 8.09
CA MET A 117 13.18 -1.95 9.38
C MET A 117 14.41 -1.92 10.29
N ASN A 118 14.49 -0.94 11.19
CA ASN A 118 15.47 -0.92 12.27
C ASN A 118 15.03 -1.91 13.37
N ASP A 119 15.94 -2.77 13.83
CA ASP A 119 15.63 -3.83 14.80
C ASP A 119 15.18 -3.27 16.17
N GLU A 120 15.58 -2.04 16.49
CA GLU A 120 15.28 -1.37 17.76
C GLU A 120 13.89 -0.72 17.79
N SER A 121 13.27 -0.48 16.64
CA SER A 121 11.95 0.12 16.52
C SER A 121 11.16 -0.47 15.35
N PHE A 122 10.06 -1.15 15.69
CA PHE A 122 9.10 -1.70 14.71
C PHE A 122 8.41 -0.63 13.84
N SER A 123 8.78 0.65 13.98
CA SER A 123 8.24 1.80 13.28
C SER A 123 9.22 2.46 12.30
N ASP A 124 10.53 2.23 12.43
CA ASP A 124 11.50 3.07 11.72
C ASP A 124 12.15 2.31 10.57
N VAL A 125 11.96 2.83 9.36
CA VAL A 125 12.72 2.39 8.18
C VAL A 125 14.20 2.77 8.34
N LYS A 126 15.08 1.86 7.95
CA LYS A 126 16.52 2.10 7.76
C LYS A 126 16.77 3.27 6.81
N PRO A 127 17.95 3.90 6.83
CA PRO A 127 18.30 4.94 5.87
C PRO A 127 18.04 4.50 4.42
N LEU A 128 17.44 5.37 3.60
CA LEU A 128 17.02 5.09 2.21
C LEU A 128 18.20 4.96 1.24
N ASN A 129 19.08 4.00 1.50
CA ASN A 129 20.13 3.59 0.58
C ASN A 129 19.54 2.78 -0.60
N ALA A 130 20.38 2.46 -1.58
CA ALA A 130 19.97 1.75 -2.78
C ALA A 130 19.27 0.40 -2.49
N GLY A 131 19.72 -0.34 -1.47
CA GLY A 131 19.13 -1.62 -1.08
C GLY A 131 17.72 -1.44 -0.50
N VAL A 132 17.55 -0.49 0.41
CA VAL A 132 16.23 -0.17 1.00
C VAL A 132 15.26 0.30 -0.08
N LEU A 133 15.71 1.20 -0.97
CA LEU A 133 14.88 1.67 -2.08
C LEU A 133 14.49 0.53 -3.03
N GLN A 134 15.39 -0.43 -3.28
CA GLN A 134 15.06 -1.59 -4.11
C GLN A 134 13.96 -2.44 -3.46
N THR A 135 14.08 -2.76 -2.16
CA THR A 135 13.03 -3.49 -1.44
C THR A 135 11.70 -2.76 -1.46
N ILE A 136 11.69 -1.42 -1.32
CA ILE A 136 10.47 -0.62 -1.43
C ILE A 136 9.86 -0.73 -2.84
N ARG A 137 10.67 -0.68 -3.90
CA ARG A 137 10.19 -0.85 -5.29
C ARG A 137 9.57 -2.23 -5.50
N ASP A 138 10.25 -3.27 -5.04
CA ASP A 138 9.79 -4.66 -5.18
C ASP A 138 8.48 -4.86 -4.42
N HIS A 139 8.36 -4.27 -3.23
CA HIS A 139 7.13 -4.31 -2.46
C HIS A 139 6.01 -3.49 -3.10
N CYS A 140 6.28 -2.29 -3.64
CA CYS A 140 5.31 -1.52 -4.42
C CYS A 140 4.75 -2.35 -5.58
N ALA A 141 5.64 -3.01 -6.32
CA ALA A 141 5.24 -3.87 -7.43
C ALA A 141 4.34 -5.01 -6.92
N LEU A 142 4.69 -5.65 -5.81
CA LEU A 142 3.85 -6.69 -5.19
C LEU A 142 2.46 -6.16 -4.83
N LEU A 143 2.36 -5.02 -4.15
CA LEU A 143 1.07 -4.42 -3.76
C LEU A 143 0.23 -4.06 -4.98
N PHE A 144 0.86 -3.52 -6.02
CA PHE A 144 0.19 -3.24 -7.29
C PHE A 144 -0.38 -4.52 -7.91
N ARG A 145 0.39 -5.63 -7.89
CA ARG A 145 -0.09 -6.94 -8.34
C ARG A 145 -1.27 -7.44 -7.52
N CYS A 146 -1.23 -7.30 -6.20
CA CYS A 146 -2.36 -7.65 -5.34
C CYS A 146 -3.60 -6.84 -5.68
N LEU A 147 -3.46 -5.51 -5.91
CA LEU A 147 -4.57 -4.63 -6.25
C LEU A 147 -5.29 -5.03 -7.53
N TYR A 148 -4.60 -5.48 -8.59
CA TYR A 148 -5.27 -5.94 -9.81
C TYR A 148 -5.62 -7.43 -9.81
N SER A 149 -5.14 -8.21 -8.82
CA SER A 149 -5.43 -9.65 -8.68
C SER A 149 -6.67 -9.95 -7.84
N ILE A 150 -7.32 -8.93 -7.28
CA ILE A 150 -8.54 -9.09 -6.47
C ILE A 150 -9.67 -9.68 -7.32
N SER A 151 -10.15 -10.86 -6.96
CA SER A 151 -11.29 -11.48 -7.63
C SER A 151 -12.62 -10.82 -7.25
N GLY A 152 -13.56 -10.84 -8.19
CA GLY A 152 -14.89 -10.26 -7.99
C GLY A 152 -14.91 -8.73 -8.05
N GLU A 153 -15.80 -8.11 -7.26
CA GLU A 153 -15.94 -6.66 -7.22
C GLU A 153 -14.79 -6.04 -6.42
N ASN A 154 -13.83 -5.44 -7.12
CA ASN A 154 -12.73 -4.72 -6.50
C ASN A 154 -13.13 -3.29 -6.12
N LYS A 155 -13.55 -3.11 -4.88
CA LYS A 155 -14.00 -1.81 -4.36
C LYS A 155 -12.86 -0.83 -4.09
N ALA A 156 -11.61 -1.29 -4.01
CA ALA A 156 -10.46 -0.39 -3.94
C ALA A 156 -10.27 0.43 -5.23
N LEU A 157 -10.87 0.02 -6.35
CA LEU A 157 -10.80 0.75 -7.63
C LEU A 157 -11.90 1.79 -7.82
N GLY A 158 -12.74 2.02 -6.81
CA GLY A 158 -13.73 3.10 -6.86
C GLY A 158 -13.01 4.46 -6.83
N PRO A 159 -13.18 5.37 -7.82
CA PRO A 159 -12.51 6.66 -7.82
C PRO A 159 -12.77 7.47 -6.54
N GLU A 160 -13.98 7.38 -5.99
CA GLU A 160 -14.34 7.99 -4.72
C GLU A 160 -13.61 7.36 -3.53
N PHE A 161 -13.44 6.03 -3.55
CA PHE A 161 -12.68 5.32 -2.53
C PHE A 161 -11.21 5.73 -2.57
N VAL A 162 -10.59 5.68 -3.75
CA VAL A 162 -9.20 6.08 -3.94
C VAL A 162 -8.97 7.52 -3.52
N ALA A 163 -9.86 8.43 -3.95
CA ALA A 163 -9.78 9.84 -3.56
C ALA A 163 -9.88 10.05 -2.05
N ARG A 164 -10.80 9.35 -1.36
CA ARG A 164 -10.92 9.43 0.11
C ARG A 164 -9.70 8.90 0.83
N THR A 165 -9.10 7.83 0.33
CA THR A 165 -7.91 7.21 0.94
C THR A 165 -6.66 8.07 0.78
N ILE A 166 -6.52 8.80 -0.33
CA ILE A 166 -5.32 9.63 -0.59
C ILE A 166 -5.47 11.10 -0.20
N ALA A 167 -6.69 11.62 -0.05
CA ALA A 167 -6.94 13.02 0.30
C ALA A 167 -6.26 13.51 1.60
N PRO A 168 -5.98 12.68 2.62
CA PRO A 168 -5.25 13.13 3.82
C PRO A 168 -3.80 13.54 3.59
N PHE A 169 -3.23 13.33 2.38
CA PHE A 169 -1.81 13.53 2.06
C PHE A 169 -1.56 14.65 1.05
#